data_AF-A0A1S2K5J9-F1
#
_entry.id   AF-A0A1S2K5J9-F1
#
_cell.length_a   1.000
_cell.length_b   1.000
_cell.length_c   1.000
_cell.angle_alpha   90.00
_cell.angle_beta   90.00
_cell.angle_gamma   90.00
#
_symmetry.space_group_name_H-M   'P 1'
#
loop_
_entity.id
_entity.type
_entity.pdbx_description
1 polymer ?
#
loop_
_entity_poly.entity_id
_entity_poly.type
_entity_poly.pdbx_seq_one_letter_code
_entity_poly.pdbx_strand_id
1 'polypeptide(L)'
;MKPRVRRLATVGAALGLATGSAAAPAWADEGVEVRRVLTVMVNFQDSRLDDPDAQRALAERTYFGKSGSMSAYYAQVSLGRARFVPATDTPVLGPFDLPMNGAGCKNAEIHDRTAEALKARGIGPDDYEHLSIVFPDQVSKCPWAGLGTVGGGKTWMPHWALDTPDALIHEIGHNLGFPHHARLRCTPGKGLSACAQDGHSGKTPMGAGGAKAGMTAAELLHRGWVTAAERATVTEPGVFTLRTLYSRGPGLRVLEVPLADGERALVELRGPSGALDTAVAGVHLYRVTDGRYEKSALVDFTEQDASKSAPSADALPAGAVVLDPGRGISLQVEERDATTATVTVRFAGKPEPTGREAAGGGHAPGTAAPSTKAAATGGEPTAGPQAASAPAAGPGVAGAGEPSQPLLADSGAGDGKGLLAALGAGLLAVGGGVLFAVRRRRAAATGAAGTGRG
;
A
#
# COMPACT_ATOMS: atom_id res chain seq x y z
N MET A 1 -20.52 -81.20 -44.20
CA MET A 1 -19.42 -80.95 -45.16
C MET A 1 -19.02 -79.48 -45.11
N LYS A 2 -17.73 -79.19 -45.34
CA LYS A 2 -17.07 -77.85 -45.44
C LYS A 2 -16.96 -77.00 -44.15
N PRO A 3 -15.73 -76.73 -43.66
CA PRO A 3 -15.47 -75.79 -42.55
C PRO A 3 -15.39 -74.34 -43.06
N ARG A 4 -15.57 -73.36 -42.16
CA ARG A 4 -15.39 -71.92 -42.46
C ARG A 4 -14.19 -71.30 -41.73
N VAL A 5 -13.12 -71.10 -42.51
CA VAL A 5 -12.21 -69.93 -42.54
C VAL A 5 -11.91 -69.23 -41.20
N ARG A 6 -10.67 -69.40 -40.70
CA ARG A 6 -10.03 -68.44 -39.79
C ARG A 6 -9.81 -67.11 -40.52
N ARG A 7 -10.22 -65.99 -39.93
CA ARG A 7 -9.74 -64.65 -40.33
C ARG A 7 -8.53 -64.28 -39.47
N LEU A 8 -7.43 -63.87 -40.10
CA LEU A 8 -6.37 -63.14 -39.40
C LEU A 8 -6.88 -61.73 -39.08
N ALA A 9 -6.59 -61.24 -37.88
CA ALA A 9 -6.69 -59.84 -37.53
C ALA A 9 -5.27 -59.27 -37.42
N THR A 10 -4.95 -58.28 -38.24
CA THR A 10 -3.68 -57.56 -38.22
C THR A 10 -3.64 -56.63 -37.01
N VAL A 11 -2.64 -56.78 -36.14
CA VAL A 11 -2.39 -55.83 -35.05
C VAL A 11 -1.59 -54.65 -35.61
N GLY A 12 -2.26 -53.51 -35.79
CA GLY A 12 -1.59 -52.25 -36.10
C GLY A 12 -1.03 -51.61 -34.83
N ALA A 13 0.29 -51.45 -34.76
CA ALA A 13 0.94 -50.74 -33.66
C ALA A 13 0.75 -49.21 -33.84
N ALA A 14 -0.12 -48.61 -33.03
CA ALA A 14 -0.25 -47.16 -32.96
C ALA A 14 0.85 -46.59 -32.05
N LEU A 15 1.81 -45.87 -32.63
CA LEU A 15 2.84 -45.17 -31.88
C LEU A 15 2.24 -43.92 -31.25
N GLY A 16 1.80 -44.02 -29.99
CA GLY A 16 1.26 -42.90 -29.24
C GLY A 16 2.34 -41.88 -28.91
N LEU A 17 2.36 -40.74 -29.62
CA LEU A 17 3.12 -39.58 -29.18
C LEU A 17 2.49 -39.04 -27.89
N ALA A 18 3.13 -39.34 -26.77
CA ALA A 18 2.81 -38.72 -25.49
C ALA A 18 3.25 -37.24 -25.55
N THR A 19 2.34 -36.36 -26.01
CA THR A 19 2.45 -34.93 -25.78
C THR A 19 2.33 -34.69 -24.28
N GLY A 20 3.47 -34.71 -23.59
CA GLY A 20 3.57 -34.30 -22.20
C GLY A 20 3.21 -32.82 -22.10
N SER A 21 1.93 -32.52 -21.86
CA SER A 21 1.52 -31.21 -21.38
C SER A 21 2.25 -30.96 -20.07
N ALA A 22 3.33 -30.19 -20.12
CA ALA A 22 3.92 -29.61 -18.93
C ALA A 22 2.83 -28.74 -18.30
N ALA A 23 2.16 -29.29 -17.27
CA ALA A 23 1.27 -28.51 -16.45
C ALA A 23 2.09 -27.32 -15.95
N ALA A 24 1.63 -26.10 -16.25
CA ALA A 24 2.17 -24.92 -15.60
C ALA A 24 2.17 -25.20 -14.09
N PRO A 25 3.23 -24.85 -13.34
CA PRO A 25 3.27 -25.11 -11.92
C PRO A 25 2.01 -24.48 -11.32
N ALA A 26 1.12 -25.32 -10.80
CA ALA A 26 -0.01 -24.85 -10.03
C ALA A 26 0.60 -24.00 -8.93
N TRP A 27 0.29 -22.71 -8.91
CA TRP A 27 0.62 -21.87 -7.77
C TRP A 27 0.05 -22.60 -6.57
N ALA A 28 0.93 -23.04 -5.67
CA ALA A 28 0.50 -23.68 -4.44
C ALA A 28 -0.48 -22.71 -3.78
N ASP A 29 -1.63 -23.25 -3.37
CA ASP A 29 -2.71 -22.48 -2.75
C ASP A 29 -2.27 -22.07 -1.33
N GLU A 30 -1.34 -21.12 -1.27
CA GLU A 30 -1.17 -20.22 -0.14
C GLU A 30 -2.54 -19.55 0.04
N GLY A 31 -3.32 -20.11 0.96
CA GLY A 31 -4.77 -19.93 0.99
C GLY A 31 -5.18 -18.46 1.00
N VAL A 32 -6.23 -18.17 0.22
CA VAL A 32 -6.75 -16.80 0.07
C VAL A 32 -7.10 -16.18 1.43
N GLU A 33 -6.44 -15.07 1.76
CA GLU A 33 -6.73 -14.24 2.93
C GLU A 33 -8.14 -13.63 2.78
N VAL A 34 -9.13 -14.16 3.49
CA VAL A 34 -10.49 -13.59 3.52
C VAL A 34 -10.60 -12.62 4.70
N ARG A 35 -11.02 -11.40 4.41
CA ARG A 35 -11.27 -10.33 5.39
C ARG A 35 -12.73 -9.91 5.34
N ARG A 36 -13.46 -10.15 6.41
CA ARG A 36 -14.84 -9.73 6.63
C ARG A 36 -14.87 -8.26 7.02
N VAL A 37 -15.59 -7.46 6.25
CA VAL A 37 -15.83 -6.04 6.48
C VAL A 37 -17.28 -5.87 6.87
N LEU A 38 -17.51 -5.44 8.11
CA LEU A 38 -18.80 -5.03 8.62
C LEU A 38 -18.99 -3.54 8.33
N THR A 39 -19.73 -3.24 7.27
CA THR A 39 -20.10 -1.86 6.93
C THR A 39 -21.40 -1.49 7.62
N VAL A 40 -21.38 -0.42 8.41
CA VAL A 40 -22.51 0.01 9.24
C VAL A 40 -22.82 1.46 8.97
N MET A 41 -24.03 1.74 8.54
CA MET A 41 -24.54 3.11 8.49
C MET A 41 -25.07 3.51 9.87
N VAL A 42 -24.92 4.78 10.23
CA VAL A 42 -25.43 5.34 11.49
C VAL A 42 -26.04 6.72 11.28
N ASN A 43 -26.92 7.13 12.19
CA ASN A 43 -27.38 8.51 12.35
C ASN A 43 -27.07 8.99 13.77
N PHE A 44 -27.15 10.29 13.97
CA PHE A 44 -27.06 10.95 15.27
C PHE A 44 -28.42 11.56 15.66
N GLN A 45 -28.53 12.06 16.88
CA GLN A 45 -29.72 12.75 17.38
C GLN A 45 -29.99 14.09 16.67
N ASP A 46 -28.91 14.77 16.26
CA ASP A 46 -28.90 16.10 15.63
C ASP A 46 -28.66 16.06 14.10
N SER A 47 -28.38 14.88 13.52
CA SER A 47 -28.10 14.75 12.09
C SER A 47 -28.35 13.33 11.56
N ARG A 48 -28.89 13.25 10.34
CA ARG A 48 -29.33 12.01 9.71
C ARG A 48 -28.89 11.98 8.25
N LEU A 49 -28.80 10.78 7.68
CA LEU A 49 -28.62 10.61 6.24
C LEU A 49 -29.92 11.00 5.52
N ASP A 50 -29.83 11.90 4.54
CA ASP A 50 -31.01 12.47 3.86
C ASP A 50 -31.73 11.44 2.98
N ASP A 51 -30.99 10.54 2.34
CA ASP A 51 -31.50 9.36 1.61
C ASP A 51 -30.72 8.10 2.03
N PRO A 52 -31.18 7.37 3.07
CA PRO A 52 -30.51 6.17 3.56
C PRO A 52 -30.45 5.02 2.55
N ASP A 53 -31.39 4.92 1.62
CA ASP A 53 -31.42 3.79 0.67
C ASP A 53 -30.49 4.04 -0.52
N ALA A 54 -30.44 5.27 -1.04
CA ALA A 54 -29.42 5.67 -2.02
C ALA A 54 -28.01 5.59 -1.41
N GLN A 55 -27.83 6.01 -0.16
CA GLN A 55 -26.55 5.94 0.53
C GLN A 55 -26.12 4.49 0.82
N ARG A 56 -27.04 3.58 1.14
CA ARG A 56 -26.75 2.14 1.24
C ARG A 56 -26.30 1.58 -0.10
N ALA A 57 -27.06 1.84 -1.16
CA ALA A 57 -26.72 1.37 -2.50
C ALA A 57 -25.37 1.94 -2.98
N LEU A 58 -25.00 3.16 -2.58
CA LEU A 58 -23.66 3.71 -2.81
C LEU A 58 -22.59 2.93 -2.02
N ALA A 59 -22.78 2.74 -0.72
CA ALA A 59 -21.84 1.99 0.11
C ALA A 59 -21.65 0.54 -0.41
N GLU A 60 -22.72 -0.18 -0.78
CA GLU A 60 -22.61 -1.53 -1.35
C GLU A 60 -21.75 -1.56 -2.62
N ARG A 61 -21.93 -0.58 -3.53
CA ARG A 61 -21.10 -0.46 -4.74
C ARG A 61 -19.65 -0.10 -4.42
N THR A 62 -19.42 0.89 -3.57
CA THR A 62 -18.07 1.42 -3.27
C THR A 62 -17.24 0.43 -2.45
N TYR A 63 -17.86 -0.37 -1.57
CA TYR A 63 -17.17 -1.42 -0.81
C TYR A 63 -17.01 -2.71 -1.61
N PHE A 64 -18.09 -3.24 -2.20
CA PHE A 64 -18.17 -4.63 -2.68
C PHE A 64 -18.55 -4.78 -4.17
N GLY A 65 -18.64 -3.68 -4.93
CA GLY A 65 -18.91 -3.71 -6.36
C GLY A 65 -17.87 -4.51 -7.17
N LYS A 66 -18.25 -5.03 -8.34
CA LYS A 66 -17.38 -5.89 -9.17
C LYS A 66 -16.16 -5.18 -9.78
N SER A 67 -16.20 -3.85 -9.85
CA SER A 67 -15.14 -2.98 -10.37
C SER A 67 -15.27 -1.60 -9.74
N GLY A 68 -14.18 -0.85 -9.62
CA GLY A 68 -14.20 0.49 -9.03
C GLY A 68 -14.62 0.52 -7.55
N SER A 69 -14.36 -0.57 -6.82
CA SER A 69 -14.68 -0.74 -5.41
C SER A 69 -13.42 -1.10 -4.61
N MET A 70 -13.52 -0.97 -3.28
CA MET A 70 -12.48 -1.41 -2.36
C MET A 70 -12.18 -2.92 -2.51
N SER A 71 -13.21 -3.77 -2.53
CA SER A 71 -13.02 -5.23 -2.71
C SER A 71 -12.34 -5.58 -4.04
N ALA A 72 -12.72 -4.91 -5.13
CA ALA A 72 -12.12 -5.12 -6.45
C ALA A 72 -10.65 -4.65 -6.48
N TYR A 73 -10.34 -3.51 -5.85
CA TYR A 73 -8.97 -3.01 -5.71
C TYR A 73 -8.09 -4.01 -4.97
N TYR A 74 -8.51 -4.46 -3.78
CA TYR A 74 -7.73 -5.37 -2.95
C TYR A 74 -7.56 -6.77 -3.57
N ALA A 75 -8.57 -7.28 -4.27
CA ALA A 75 -8.45 -8.48 -5.08
C ALA A 75 -7.46 -8.31 -6.24
N GLN A 76 -7.31 -7.10 -6.79
CA GLN A 76 -6.38 -6.82 -7.87
C GLN A 76 -4.93 -6.65 -7.38
N VAL A 77 -4.67 -5.84 -6.35
CA VAL A 77 -3.29 -5.63 -5.84
C VAL A 77 -2.69 -6.89 -5.21
N SER A 78 -3.50 -7.74 -4.57
CA SER A 78 -3.07 -9.04 -4.04
C SER A 78 -2.92 -10.13 -5.12
N LEU A 79 -3.26 -9.82 -6.38
CA LEU A 79 -3.44 -10.75 -7.50
C LEU A 79 -4.50 -11.85 -7.26
N GLY A 80 -5.32 -11.73 -6.22
CA GLY A 80 -6.36 -12.67 -5.79
C GLY A 80 -6.04 -13.39 -4.48
N ARG A 81 -4.87 -13.14 -3.87
CA ARG A 81 -4.45 -13.71 -2.58
C ARG A 81 -5.19 -13.12 -1.38
N ALA A 82 -5.85 -11.97 -1.53
CA ALA A 82 -6.75 -11.41 -0.53
C ALA A 82 -8.13 -11.12 -1.13
N ARG A 83 -9.18 -11.28 -0.31
CA ARG A 83 -10.57 -10.94 -0.64
C ARG A 83 -11.22 -10.24 0.53
N PHE A 84 -11.78 -9.05 0.25
CA PHE A 84 -12.57 -8.30 1.22
C PHE A 84 -14.05 -8.55 0.92
N VAL A 85 -14.76 -9.11 1.88
CA VAL A 85 -16.14 -9.59 1.73
C VAL A 85 -17.03 -8.99 2.82
N PRO A 86 -18.35 -8.92 2.63
CA PRO A 86 -19.27 -8.60 3.72
C PRO A 86 -19.09 -9.51 4.94
N ALA A 87 -19.20 -8.94 6.13
CA ALA A 87 -19.24 -9.72 7.37
C ALA A 87 -20.60 -10.40 7.63
N THR A 88 -21.66 -9.99 6.94
CA THR A 88 -23.01 -10.59 7.05
C THR A 88 -23.64 -10.74 5.67
N ASP A 89 -24.73 -11.53 5.57
CA ASP A 89 -25.51 -11.70 4.34
C ASP A 89 -26.09 -10.37 3.80
N THR A 90 -26.25 -9.36 4.67
CA THR A 90 -26.58 -7.99 4.28
C THR A 90 -25.29 -7.16 4.20
N PRO A 91 -24.86 -6.69 3.02
CA PRO A 91 -23.54 -6.07 2.89
C PRO A 91 -23.34 -4.77 3.67
N VAL A 92 -24.42 -4.02 3.92
CA VAL A 92 -24.39 -2.76 4.67
C VAL A 92 -25.56 -2.71 5.66
N LEU A 93 -25.25 -2.70 6.96
CA LEU A 93 -26.23 -2.62 8.04
C LEU A 93 -26.67 -1.17 8.34
N GLY A 94 -27.75 -1.02 9.11
CA GLY A 94 -28.25 0.28 9.57
C GLY A 94 -29.15 1.00 8.55
N PRO A 95 -29.33 2.33 8.64
CA PRO A 95 -28.72 3.19 9.65
C PRO A 95 -29.18 2.85 11.07
N PHE A 96 -28.25 2.78 12.02
CA PHE A 96 -28.58 2.73 13.45
C PHE A 96 -28.61 4.14 14.03
N ASP A 97 -29.67 4.47 14.76
CA ASP A 97 -29.79 5.75 15.45
C ASP A 97 -28.98 5.71 16.76
N LEU A 98 -27.84 6.40 16.78
CA LEU A 98 -26.95 6.42 17.95
C LEU A 98 -27.43 7.44 18.99
N PRO A 99 -27.37 7.13 20.31
CA PRO A 99 -27.82 8.02 21.37
C PRO A 99 -26.76 9.11 21.68
N MET A 100 -26.36 9.87 20.67
CA MET A 100 -25.38 10.96 20.74
C MET A 100 -25.64 12.03 19.68
N ASN A 101 -25.08 13.22 19.88
CA ASN A 101 -24.95 14.25 18.85
C ASN A 101 -23.69 14.00 18.02
N GLY A 102 -23.75 14.23 16.71
CA GLY A 102 -22.62 14.11 15.78
C GLY A 102 -21.66 15.30 15.85
N ALA A 103 -22.16 16.47 16.25
CA ALA A 103 -21.40 17.71 16.29
C ALA A 103 -20.09 17.58 17.08
N GLY A 104 -18.98 17.99 16.46
CA GLY A 104 -17.63 17.93 17.03
C GLY A 104 -16.86 16.63 16.73
N CYS A 105 -17.35 15.79 15.80
CA CYS A 105 -16.62 14.65 15.24
C CYS A 105 -15.95 13.72 16.28
N LYS A 106 -16.71 13.28 17.29
CA LYS A 106 -16.20 12.44 18.38
C LYS A 106 -16.04 10.97 17.95
N ASN A 107 -15.07 10.67 17.08
CA ASN A 107 -14.86 9.35 16.48
C ASN A 107 -14.85 8.19 17.50
N ALA A 108 -14.24 8.36 18.68
CA ALA A 108 -14.27 7.35 19.74
C ALA A 108 -15.71 7.08 20.25
N GLU A 109 -16.49 8.11 20.55
CA GLU A 109 -17.88 7.97 20.98
C GLU A 109 -18.75 7.35 19.85
N ILE A 110 -18.53 7.76 18.59
CA ILE A 110 -19.21 7.18 17.41
C ILE A 110 -18.95 5.67 17.33
N HIS A 111 -17.70 5.23 17.52
CA HIS A 111 -17.35 3.82 17.53
C HIS A 111 -18.04 3.07 18.67
N ASP A 112 -17.94 3.58 19.91
CA ASP A 112 -18.45 2.87 21.08
C ASP A 112 -19.97 2.74 21.05
N ARG A 113 -20.69 3.79 20.63
CA ARG A 113 -22.15 3.71 20.39
C ARG A 113 -22.52 2.76 19.27
N THR A 114 -21.70 2.67 18.21
CA THR A 114 -21.93 1.70 17.13
C THR A 114 -21.72 0.26 17.62
N ALA A 115 -20.69 0.02 18.43
CA ALA A 115 -20.44 -1.28 19.04
C ALA A 115 -21.55 -1.70 20.02
N GLU A 116 -22.10 -0.77 20.81
CA GLU A 116 -23.29 -1.00 21.64
C GLU A 116 -24.51 -1.41 20.79
N ALA A 117 -24.76 -0.72 19.68
CA ALA A 117 -25.87 -1.03 18.76
C ALA A 117 -25.71 -2.39 18.06
N LEU A 118 -24.48 -2.74 17.65
CA LEU A 118 -24.15 -4.05 17.06
C LEU A 118 -24.31 -5.19 18.08
N LYS A 119 -23.84 -4.99 19.31
CA LYS A 119 -23.99 -5.97 20.39
C LYS A 119 -25.47 -6.26 20.70
N ALA A 120 -26.35 -5.26 20.60
CA ALA A 120 -27.80 -5.44 20.72
C ALA A 120 -28.44 -6.22 19.54
N ARG A 121 -27.69 -6.51 18.48
CA ARG A 121 -28.03 -7.43 17.38
C ARG A 121 -27.32 -8.78 17.48
N GLY A 122 -26.54 -9.02 18.53
CA GLY A 122 -25.74 -10.23 18.70
C GLY A 122 -24.44 -10.25 17.88
N ILE A 123 -24.04 -9.11 17.29
CA ILE A 123 -22.80 -8.98 16.52
C ILE A 123 -21.69 -8.45 17.45
N GLY A 124 -20.60 -9.21 17.57
CA GLY A 124 -19.42 -8.91 18.37
C GLY A 124 -18.16 -8.65 17.53
N PRO A 125 -17.03 -8.31 18.17
CA PRO A 125 -15.78 -7.99 17.47
C PRO A 125 -15.14 -9.19 16.76
N ASP A 126 -15.50 -10.43 17.12
CA ASP A 126 -14.97 -11.64 16.48
C ASP A 126 -15.65 -11.95 15.12
N ASP A 127 -16.81 -11.35 14.86
CA ASP A 127 -17.59 -11.59 13.64
C ASP A 127 -16.98 -10.92 12.39
N TYR A 128 -16.01 -10.01 12.55
CA TYR A 128 -15.41 -9.25 11.46
C TYR A 128 -13.93 -8.91 11.71
N GLU A 129 -13.13 -8.82 10.66
CA GLU A 129 -11.76 -8.27 10.76
C GLU A 129 -11.75 -6.73 10.65
N HIS A 130 -12.81 -6.13 10.09
CA HIS A 130 -12.93 -4.69 9.90
C HIS A 130 -14.36 -4.18 10.21
N LEU A 131 -14.47 -3.11 11.00
CA LEU A 131 -15.69 -2.32 11.19
C LEU A 131 -15.52 -0.99 10.48
N SER A 132 -16.42 -0.68 9.54
CA SER A 132 -16.44 0.62 8.86
C SER A 132 -17.77 1.34 9.07
N ILE A 133 -17.71 2.53 9.65
CA ILE A 133 -18.87 3.30 10.11
C ILE A 133 -19.12 4.45 9.14
N VAL A 134 -20.28 4.43 8.47
CA VAL A 134 -20.71 5.45 7.50
C VAL A 134 -21.72 6.38 8.17
N PHE A 135 -21.42 7.69 8.24
CA PHE A 135 -22.19 8.62 9.08
C PHE A 135 -22.52 9.97 8.39
N PRO A 136 -23.60 10.66 8.81
CA PRO A 136 -23.96 11.99 8.33
C PRO A 136 -22.98 13.06 8.82
N ASP A 137 -22.50 13.90 7.91
CA ASP A 137 -21.49 14.93 8.17
C ASP A 137 -22.05 16.36 8.00
N GLN A 138 -23.38 16.50 7.90
CA GLN A 138 -24.04 17.80 7.83
C GLN A 138 -23.76 18.64 9.09
N VAL A 139 -23.63 18.01 10.27
CA VAL A 139 -23.25 18.68 11.54
C VAL A 139 -21.91 18.22 12.11
N SER A 140 -21.46 17.00 11.79
CA SER A 140 -20.29 16.39 12.43
C SER A 140 -19.00 17.15 12.13
N LYS A 141 -18.87 17.60 10.87
CA LYS A 141 -17.77 18.43 10.34
C LYS A 141 -16.40 17.87 10.70
N CYS A 142 -16.24 16.58 10.42
CA CYS A 142 -14.97 15.91 10.55
C CYS A 142 -13.93 16.56 9.61
N PRO A 143 -12.70 16.84 10.07
CA PRO A 143 -11.68 17.55 9.28
C PRO A 143 -11.03 16.67 8.19
N TRP A 144 -11.58 15.49 7.93
CA TRP A 144 -11.02 14.43 7.10
C TRP A 144 -12.09 13.78 6.22
N ALA A 145 -11.66 13.25 5.06
CA ALA A 145 -12.49 12.47 4.15
C ALA A 145 -12.65 11.01 4.60
N GLY A 146 -11.77 10.54 5.48
CA GLY A 146 -11.85 9.26 6.16
C GLY A 146 -10.90 9.23 7.36
N LEU A 147 -11.17 8.33 8.29
CA LEU A 147 -10.29 8.05 9.41
C LEU A 147 -10.13 6.53 9.56
N GLY A 148 -8.89 6.09 9.78
CA GLY A 148 -8.54 4.69 9.96
C GLY A 148 -7.64 4.48 11.17
N THR A 149 -7.82 3.37 11.86
CA THR A 149 -6.80 2.88 12.81
C THR A 149 -5.69 2.18 12.03
N VAL A 150 -4.43 2.51 12.32
CA VAL A 150 -3.25 1.82 11.79
C VAL A 150 -3.13 0.46 12.49
N GLY A 151 -3.63 -0.58 11.83
CA GLY A 151 -4.01 -1.84 12.46
C GLY A 151 -5.29 -1.72 13.29
N GLY A 152 -5.87 -2.83 13.76
CA GLY A 152 -7.05 -2.80 14.66
C GLY A 152 -8.41 -2.62 14.00
N GLY A 153 -8.47 -2.40 12.67
CA GLY A 153 -9.66 -2.70 11.87
C GLY A 153 -10.82 -1.70 11.94
N LYS A 154 -10.64 -0.47 12.41
CA LYS A 154 -11.71 0.53 12.54
C LYS A 154 -11.58 1.64 11.50
N THR A 155 -12.68 1.91 10.80
CA THR A 155 -12.79 3.01 9.84
C THR A 155 -14.03 3.85 10.11
N TRP A 156 -13.92 5.17 9.92
CA TRP A 156 -15.03 6.11 9.93
C TRP A 156 -15.05 6.85 8.58
N MET A 157 -16.20 6.84 7.90
CA MET A 157 -16.42 7.47 6.61
C MET A 157 -17.56 8.50 6.70
N PRO A 158 -17.30 9.80 6.44
CA PRO A 158 -18.36 10.74 6.12
C PRO A 158 -19.10 10.21 4.89
N HIS A 159 -20.44 10.22 4.91
CA HIS A 159 -21.24 9.57 3.87
C HIS A 159 -20.94 10.07 2.43
N TRP A 160 -20.56 11.35 2.29
CA TRP A 160 -20.17 11.99 1.02
C TRP A 160 -18.84 11.47 0.46
N ALA A 161 -17.96 10.92 1.30
CA ALA A 161 -16.65 10.41 0.87
C ALA A 161 -16.71 9.03 0.16
N LEU A 162 -17.92 8.49 -0.04
CA LEU A 162 -18.14 7.22 -0.73
C LEU A 162 -18.47 7.37 -2.23
N ASP A 163 -18.50 8.60 -2.76
CA ASP A 163 -18.66 8.90 -4.19
C ASP A 163 -17.57 8.25 -5.06
N THR A 164 -16.37 8.06 -4.50
CA THR A 164 -15.29 7.25 -5.07
C THR A 164 -14.72 6.30 -4.01
N PRO A 165 -14.03 5.22 -4.39
CA PRO A 165 -13.40 4.33 -3.41
C PRO A 165 -12.06 4.85 -2.87
N ASP A 166 -11.60 6.05 -3.25
CA ASP A 166 -10.24 6.53 -2.97
C ASP A 166 -9.94 6.64 -1.47
N ALA A 167 -10.77 7.39 -0.73
CA ALA A 167 -10.64 7.52 0.72
C ALA A 167 -10.86 6.16 1.42
N LEU A 168 -11.88 5.40 1.01
CA LEU A 168 -12.14 4.08 1.58
C LEU A 168 -10.96 3.10 1.43
N ILE A 169 -10.32 3.05 0.27
CA ILE A 169 -9.14 2.19 0.03
C ILE A 169 -7.97 2.60 0.93
N HIS A 170 -7.80 3.91 1.15
CA HIS A 170 -6.80 4.48 2.06
C HIS A 170 -7.08 4.08 3.52
N GLU A 171 -8.31 4.25 4.02
CA GLU A 171 -8.64 3.88 5.42
C GLU A 171 -8.56 2.36 5.68
N ILE A 172 -8.95 1.53 4.70
CA ILE A 172 -8.72 0.08 4.78
C ILE A 172 -7.22 -0.24 4.72
N GLY A 173 -6.40 0.58 4.07
CA GLY A 173 -4.94 0.49 4.09
C GLY A 173 -4.36 0.74 5.48
N HIS A 174 -4.85 1.75 6.21
CA HIS A 174 -4.54 1.92 7.63
C HIS A 174 -4.87 0.66 8.43
N ASN A 175 -6.09 0.10 8.26
CA ASN A 175 -6.48 -1.12 8.97
C ASN A 175 -5.57 -2.34 8.70
N LEU A 176 -4.84 -2.36 7.59
CA LEU A 176 -3.89 -3.41 7.24
C LEU A 176 -2.50 -3.24 7.87
N GLY A 177 -2.26 -2.13 8.57
CA GLY A 177 -1.02 -1.80 9.26
C GLY A 177 -0.21 -0.66 8.62
N PHE A 178 -0.67 -0.09 7.50
CA PHE A 178 0.09 0.91 6.75
C PHE A 178 -0.10 2.33 7.32
N PRO A 179 0.96 3.04 7.76
CA PRO A 179 0.93 4.49 7.90
C PRO A 179 1.00 5.19 6.53
N HIS A 180 0.97 6.52 6.53
CA HIS A 180 1.21 7.32 5.31
C HIS A 180 2.57 6.99 4.67
N HIS A 181 2.56 6.62 3.38
CA HIS A 181 3.73 6.18 2.65
C HIS A 181 4.57 7.35 2.13
N ALA A 182 5.66 7.61 2.87
CA ALA A 182 6.55 8.74 2.70
C ALA A 182 7.45 8.65 1.46
N ARG A 183 8.10 9.77 1.17
CA ARG A 183 9.17 9.89 0.18
C ARG A 183 10.44 10.44 0.81
N LEU A 184 11.57 9.89 0.42
CA LEU A 184 12.91 10.37 0.71
C LEU A 184 13.48 11.01 -0.57
N ARG A 185 13.68 12.33 -0.56
CA ARG A 185 14.43 13.01 -1.61
C ARG A 185 15.92 12.83 -1.33
N CYS A 186 16.64 12.26 -2.29
CA CYS A 186 18.05 11.94 -2.22
C CYS A 186 18.87 12.85 -3.12
N THR A 187 20.06 13.23 -2.68
CA THR A 187 20.98 14.01 -3.51
C THR A 187 21.49 13.15 -4.67
N PRO A 188 21.34 13.58 -5.95
CA PRO A 188 21.83 12.84 -7.11
C PRO A 188 23.31 12.44 -6.96
N GLY A 189 23.63 11.18 -7.25
CA GLY A 189 25.00 10.65 -7.17
C GLY A 189 25.57 10.47 -5.77
N LYS A 190 24.77 10.61 -4.70
CA LYS A 190 25.21 10.40 -3.29
C LYS A 190 24.60 9.16 -2.60
N GLY A 191 23.80 8.37 -3.32
CA GLY A 191 23.19 7.13 -2.80
C GLY A 191 22.09 7.36 -1.76
N LEU A 192 21.79 6.32 -0.98
CA LEU A 192 20.75 6.31 0.04
C LEU A 192 21.19 7.00 1.35
N SER A 193 22.51 7.22 1.50
CA SER A 193 23.11 7.93 2.62
C SER A 193 22.74 9.43 2.72
N ALA A 194 22.35 10.06 1.60
CA ALA A 194 22.14 11.50 1.49
C ALA A 194 20.70 11.86 1.13
N CYS A 195 19.74 11.35 1.93
CA CYS A 195 18.31 11.53 1.71
C CYS A 195 17.59 12.13 2.92
N ALA A 196 16.57 12.95 2.65
CA ALA A 196 15.68 13.54 3.65
C ALA A 196 14.21 13.33 3.26
N GLN A 197 13.31 13.26 4.24
CA GLN A 197 11.88 13.08 3.97
C GLN A 197 11.27 14.34 3.34
N ASP A 198 10.59 14.19 2.20
CA ASP A 198 9.97 15.26 1.40
C ASP A 198 8.55 14.86 0.97
N GLY A 199 7.65 14.82 1.94
CA GLY A 199 6.22 14.55 1.75
C GLY A 199 5.87 13.10 1.43
N HIS A 200 4.76 12.92 0.71
CA HIS A 200 4.22 11.63 0.29
C HIS A 200 4.80 11.16 -1.05
N SER A 201 4.81 9.84 -1.26
CA SER A 201 5.38 9.20 -2.46
C SER A 201 4.61 9.42 -3.78
N GLY A 202 3.28 9.56 -3.74
CA GLY A 202 2.42 9.52 -4.91
C GLY A 202 2.28 8.13 -5.57
N LYS A 203 2.76 7.04 -4.93
CA LYS A 203 2.93 5.71 -5.57
C LYS A 203 1.97 4.61 -5.09
N THR A 204 1.14 4.93 -4.10
CA THR A 204 0.19 4.05 -3.40
C THR A 204 -0.93 4.91 -2.84
N PRO A 205 -2.15 4.40 -2.59
CA PRO A 205 -3.19 5.14 -1.86
C PRO A 205 -2.67 5.76 -0.57
N MET A 206 -1.81 5.05 0.17
CA MET A 206 -1.21 5.53 1.43
C MET A 206 -0.24 6.70 1.24
N GLY A 207 0.22 6.92 0.00
CA GLY A 207 1.10 8.01 -0.40
C GLY A 207 0.40 9.06 -1.26
N ALA A 208 -0.93 9.18 -1.18
CA ALA A 208 -1.75 10.08 -2.01
C ALA A 208 -1.75 9.78 -3.53
N GLY A 209 -1.50 8.53 -3.93
CA GLY A 209 -1.62 8.07 -5.32
C GLY A 209 -3.06 7.75 -5.79
N GLY A 210 -4.02 7.68 -4.86
CA GLY A 210 -5.43 7.32 -5.12
C GLY A 210 -5.62 5.84 -5.54
N ALA A 211 -6.88 5.44 -5.74
CA ALA A 211 -7.30 4.06 -6.05
C ALA A 211 -6.82 3.55 -7.43
N LYS A 212 -6.24 4.42 -8.26
CA LYS A 212 -5.58 4.03 -9.52
C LYS A 212 -4.11 3.68 -9.34
N ALA A 213 -3.47 4.05 -8.23
CA ALA A 213 -2.15 3.54 -7.88
C ALA A 213 -2.29 2.19 -7.20
N GLY A 214 -1.53 1.19 -7.63
CA GLY A 214 -1.30 0.00 -6.82
C GLY A 214 -0.50 0.31 -5.55
N MET A 215 -0.43 -0.65 -4.64
CA MET A 215 0.49 -0.63 -3.50
C MET A 215 1.97 -0.74 -3.94
N THR A 216 2.89 -0.55 -3.01
CA THR A 216 4.33 -0.79 -3.20
C THR A 216 4.68 -2.26 -2.92
N ALA A 217 5.82 -2.73 -3.43
CA ALA A 217 6.38 -4.03 -3.10
C ALA A 217 6.58 -4.23 -1.59
N ALA A 218 6.87 -3.17 -0.84
CA ALA A 218 6.99 -3.23 0.62
C ALA A 218 5.63 -3.49 1.29
N GLU A 219 4.59 -2.75 0.88
CA GLU A 219 3.22 -2.95 1.37
C GLU A 219 2.73 -4.38 1.04
N LEU A 220 2.98 -4.87 -0.17
CA LEU A 220 2.64 -6.24 -0.55
C LEU A 220 3.45 -7.30 0.22
N LEU A 221 4.75 -7.05 0.51
CA LEU A 221 5.59 -7.93 1.33
C LEU A 221 5.13 -7.97 2.80
N HIS A 222 4.77 -6.82 3.38
CA HIS A 222 4.21 -6.72 4.72
C HIS A 222 2.94 -7.57 4.88
N ARG A 223 2.12 -7.67 3.82
CA ARG A 223 0.90 -8.50 3.79
C ARG A 223 1.11 -9.95 3.34
N GLY A 224 2.31 -10.34 2.91
CA GLY A 224 2.55 -11.66 2.34
C GLY A 224 1.93 -11.88 0.95
N TRP A 225 1.57 -10.81 0.23
CA TRP A 225 0.97 -10.90 -1.12
C TRP A 225 2.02 -11.02 -2.25
N VAL A 226 3.29 -11.19 -1.89
CA VAL A 226 4.40 -11.59 -2.78
C VAL A 226 5.01 -12.89 -2.26
N THR A 227 4.93 -13.95 -3.06
CA THR A 227 5.44 -15.27 -2.65
C THR A 227 6.95 -15.35 -2.73
N ALA A 228 7.54 -16.38 -2.11
CA ALA A 228 8.98 -16.64 -2.20
C ALA A 228 9.49 -16.86 -3.64
N ALA A 229 8.63 -17.29 -4.58
CA ALA A 229 8.98 -17.47 -5.99
C ALA A 229 8.88 -16.18 -6.82
N GLU A 230 8.28 -15.13 -6.27
CA GLU A 230 8.08 -13.82 -6.92
C GLU A 230 9.04 -12.75 -6.39
N ARG A 231 9.92 -13.08 -5.43
CA ARG A 231 10.93 -12.19 -4.86
C ARG A 231 12.31 -12.84 -4.86
N ALA A 232 13.35 -12.03 -4.99
CA ALA A 232 14.73 -12.46 -4.76
C ALA A 232 15.34 -11.62 -3.65
N THR A 233 15.80 -12.25 -2.57
CA THR A 233 16.68 -11.61 -1.58
C THR A 233 18.11 -11.73 -2.09
N VAL A 234 18.65 -10.63 -2.61
CA VAL A 234 19.91 -10.58 -3.35
C VAL A 234 21.06 -10.33 -2.39
N THR A 235 21.90 -11.34 -2.14
CA THR A 235 23.10 -11.25 -1.27
C THR A 235 24.43 -11.38 -2.03
N GLU A 236 24.36 -11.79 -3.30
CA GLU A 236 25.49 -11.92 -4.21
C GLU A 236 25.27 -11.05 -5.47
N PRO A 237 26.32 -10.65 -6.19
CA PRO A 237 26.19 -9.87 -7.42
C PRO A 237 25.47 -10.70 -8.50
N GLY A 238 24.51 -10.10 -9.18
CA GLY A 238 23.69 -10.81 -10.16
C GLY A 238 22.95 -9.87 -11.11
N VAL A 239 22.52 -10.40 -12.27
CA VAL A 239 21.66 -9.70 -13.24
C VAL A 239 20.28 -10.34 -13.20
N PHE A 240 19.30 -9.61 -12.71
CA PHE A 240 17.95 -10.08 -12.44
C PHE A 240 16.95 -9.52 -13.45
N THR A 241 15.82 -10.20 -13.65
CA THR A 241 14.74 -9.74 -14.52
C THR A 241 13.45 -9.62 -13.73
N LEU A 242 12.93 -8.40 -13.65
CA LEU A 242 11.63 -8.09 -13.07
C LEU A 242 10.55 -8.07 -14.15
N ARG A 243 9.37 -8.60 -13.81
CA ARG A 243 8.09 -8.29 -14.47
C ARG A 243 7.33 -7.25 -13.65
N THR A 244 6.34 -6.57 -14.26
CA THR A 244 5.53 -5.59 -13.53
C THR A 244 4.86 -6.17 -12.28
N LEU A 245 4.79 -5.37 -11.21
CA LEU A 245 4.30 -5.75 -9.88
C LEU A 245 2.89 -6.36 -9.89
N TYR A 246 2.04 -5.95 -10.85
CA TYR A 246 0.65 -6.39 -11.00
C TYR A 246 0.41 -7.29 -12.20
N SER A 247 1.46 -7.85 -12.82
CA SER A 247 1.31 -8.94 -13.78
C SER A 247 0.98 -10.26 -13.08
N ARG A 248 0.39 -11.21 -13.81
CA ARG A 248 0.31 -12.62 -13.42
C ARG A 248 1.30 -13.44 -14.26
N GLY A 249 1.91 -14.45 -13.66
CA GLY A 249 2.88 -15.32 -14.33
C GLY A 249 4.03 -15.74 -13.41
N PRO A 250 4.92 -16.63 -13.86
CA PRO A 250 6.17 -16.92 -13.18
C PRO A 250 7.15 -15.74 -13.27
N GLY A 251 8.20 -15.76 -12.44
CA GLY A 251 9.27 -14.76 -12.45
C GLY A 251 9.13 -13.68 -11.37
N LEU A 252 10.24 -12.97 -11.14
CA LEU A 252 10.41 -12.00 -10.06
C LEU A 252 9.61 -10.72 -10.30
N ARG A 253 8.93 -10.23 -9.26
CA ARG A 253 8.29 -8.91 -9.18
C ARG A 253 9.07 -7.92 -8.33
N VAL A 254 9.85 -8.44 -7.37
CA VAL A 254 10.55 -7.66 -6.36
C VAL A 254 11.99 -8.18 -6.23
N LEU A 255 12.96 -7.27 -6.27
CA LEU A 255 14.29 -7.54 -5.71
C LEU A 255 14.36 -6.91 -4.33
N GLU A 256 14.98 -7.62 -3.41
CA GLU A 256 15.23 -7.19 -2.05
C GLU A 256 16.74 -7.27 -1.81
N VAL A 257 17.37 -6.12 -1.58
CA VAL A 257 18.83 -6.01 -1.44
C VAL A 257 19.13 -5.58 0.00
N PRO A 258 19.64 -6.47 0.87
CA PRO A 258 20.11 -6.10 2.19
C PRO A 258 21.28 -5.12 2.09
N LEU A 259 21.28 -4.11 2.96
CA LEU A 259 22.31 -3.08 3.04
C LEU A 259 23.24 -3.36 4.24
N ALA A 260 24.46 -2.84 4.20
CA ALA A 260 25.48 -3.10 5.22
C ALA A 260 25.10 -2.62 6.64
N ASP A 261 24.16 -1.69 6.76
CA ASP A 261 23.63 -1.16 8.03
C ASP A 261 22.35 -1.87 8.50
N GLY A 262 21.98 -2.99 7.90
CA GLY A 262 20.81 -3.80 8.28
C GLY A 262 19.48 -3.32 7.67
N GLU A 263 19.50 -2.19 6.96
CA GLU A 263 18.38 -1.75 6.13
C GLU A 263 18.23 -2.61 4.87
N ARG A 264 17.16 -2.36 4.09
CA ARG A 264 16.93 -3.03 2.80
C ARG A 264 16.53 -2.01 1.74
N ALA A 265 17.03 -2.21 0.53
CA ALA A 265 16.54 -1.55 -0.68
C ALA A 265 15.62 -2.52 -1.43
N LEU A 266 14.40 -2.10 -1.75
CA LEU A 266 13.47 -2.87 -2.58
C LEU A 266 13.38 -2.26 -3.97
N VAL A 267 13.49 -3.09 -5.01
CA VAL A 267 13.34 -2.70 -6.41
C VAL A 267 12.09 -3.35 -6.98
N GLU A 268 11.20 -2.55 -7.57
CA GLU A 268 10.00 -3.03 -8.27
C GLU A 268 9.93 -2.43 -9.68
N LEU A 269 9.20 -3.10 -10.57
CA LEU A 269 8.77 -2.51 -11.84
C LEU A 269 7.27 -2.20 -11.78
N ARG A 270 6.89 -0.94 -12.03
CA ARG A 270 5.50 -0.48 -12.13
C ARG A 270 5.12 -0.21 -13.57
N GLY A 271 3.84 -0.36 -13.86
CA GLY A 271 3.26 -0.11 -15.18
C GLY A 271 1.83 -0.62 -15.25
N PRO A 272 1.04 -0.19 -16.26
CA PRO A 272 -0.39 -0.43 -16.30
C PRO A 272 -0.78 -1.91 -16.19
N SER A 273 -1.69 -2.22 -15.26
CA SER A 273 -2.32 -3.53 -15.14
C SER A 273 -3.79 -3.34 -14.84
N GLY A 274 -4.67 -3.65 -15.80
CA GLY A 274 -6.11 -3.36 -15.69
C GLY A 274 -6.36 -1.87 -15.41
N ALA A 275 -7.03 -1.57 -14.30
CA ALA A 275 -7.27 -0.19 -13.85
C ALA A 275 -6.13 0.42 -12.99
N LEU A 276 -5.12 -0.36 -12.62
CA LEU A 276 -3.99 0.09 -11.79
C LEU A 276 -2.86 0.66 -12.65
N ASP A 277 -2.11 1.57 -12.04
CA ASP A 277 -0.82 2.09 -12.50
C ASP A 277 -0.87 2.76 -13.89
N THR A 278 -2.02 3.31 -14.27
CA THR A 278 -2.20 4.04 -15.53
C THR A 278 -1.36 5.31 -15.64
N ALA A 279 -0.84 5.82 -14.50
CA ALA A 279 0.03 6.99 -14.40
C ALA A 279 1.35 6.73 -13.64
N VAL A 280 1.56 5.49 -13.15
CA VAL A 280 2.74 5.08 -12.35
C VAL A 280 3.49 4.01 -13.12
N ALA A 281 4.67 4.33 -13.63
CA ALA A 281 5.44 3.43 -14.49
C ALA A 281 6.94 3.47 -14.19
N GLY A 282 7.66 2.45 -14.67
CA GLY A 282 9.12 2.36 -14.57
C GLY A 282 9.62 1.66 -13.31
N VAL A 283 10.94 1.65 -13.12
CA VAL A 283 11.59 0.98 -11.99
C VAL A 283 11.62 1.93 -10.80
N HIS A 284 11.06 1.50 -9.66
CA HIS A 284 10.99 2.27 -8.43
C HIS A 284 11.87 1.63 -7.35
N LEU A 285 12.44 2.46 -6.49
CA LEU A 285 13.33 2.06 -5.41
C LEU A 285 12.74 2.51 -4.07
N TYR A 286 12.72 1.63 -3.08
CA TYR A 286 12.21 1.92 -1.74
C TYR A 286 13.23 1.55 -0.67
N ARG A 287 13.29 2.33 0.40
CA ARG A 287 14.10 2.06 1.59
C ARG A 287 13.22 1.48 2.69
N VAL A 288 13.69 0.39 3.31
CA VAL A 288 13.07 -0.24 4.49
C VAL A 288 14.08 -0.23 5.64
N THR A 289 13.69 0.36 6.76
CA THR A 289 14.51 0.50 7.98
C THR A 289 13.94 -0.36 9.10
N ASP A 290 14.79 -0.97 9.93
CA ASP A 290 14.43 -1.87 11.04
C ASP A 290 13.54 -3.07 10.63
N GLY A 291 13.58 -3.48 9.37
CA GLY A 291 12.70 -4.53 8.82
C GLY A 291 11.22 -4.15 8.73
N ARG A 292 10.87 -2.87 8.91
CA ARG A 292 9.48 -2.36 8.89
C ARG A 292 9.02 -2.03 7.47
N TYR A 293 8.59 -3.05 6.74
CA TYR A 293 8.10 -2.90 5.36
C TYR A 293 6.88 -1.97 5.25
N GLU A 294 6.02 -1.92 6.28
CA GLU A 294 4.91 -0.98 6.35
C GLU A 294 5.35 0.49 6.44
N LYS A 295 6.58 0.74 6.90
CA LYS A 295 7.18 2.07 6.99
C LYS A 295 8.23 2.31 5.91
N SER A 296 8.11 1.63 4.77
CA SER A 296 8.96 1.94 3.63
C SER A 296 8.77 3.39 3.18
N ALA A 297 9.77 3.91 2.49
CA ALA A 297 9.65 5.18 1.80
C ALA A 297 10.24 5.09 0.39
N LEU A 298 9.59 5.77 -0.55
CA LEU A 298 10.07 5.93 -1.93
C LEU A 298 11.41 6.68 -1.92
N VAL A 299 12.38 6.19 -2.68
CA VAL A 299 13.68 6.84 -2.91
C VAL A 299 13.59 7.66 -4.20
N ASP A 300 13.59 8.98 -4.08
CA ASP A 300 13.44 9.94 -5.19
C ASP A 300 14.77 10.68 -5.41
N PHE A 301 15.41 10.44 -6.56
CA PHE A 301 16.65 11.14 -6.98
C PHE A 301 16.40 12.36 -7.88
N THR A 302 15.14 12.80 -8.07
CA THR A 302 14.86 13.98 -8.88
C THR A 302 15.20 15.28 -8.15
N GLU A 303 15.40 16.33 -8.94
CA GLU A 303 15.30 17.70 -8.43
C GLU A 303 13.87 17.98 -7.93
N GLN A 304 13.74 18.98 -7.06
CA GLN A 304 12.44 19.37 -6.52
C GLN A 304 11.48 19.76 -7.66
N ASP A 305 10.19 19.48 -7.47
CA ASP A 305 9.09 19.71 -8.41
C ASP A 305 8.96 18.80 -9.66
N ALA A 306 9.98 18.06 -10.09
CA ALA A 306 9.87 17.15 -11.24
C ALA A 306 8.75 16.10 -11.09
N SER A 307 8.61 15.53 -9.88
CA SER A 307 7.54 14.58 -9.56
C SER A 307 6.13 15.18 -9.55
N LYS A 308 5.99 16.52 -9.46
CA LYS A 308 4.68 17.21 -9.43
C LYS A 308 4.08 17.33 -10.82
N SER A 309 4.92 17.48 -11.85
CA SER A 309 4.50 17.58 -13.25
C SER A 309 4.49 16.22 -13.97
N ALA A 310 5.29 15.25 -13.52
CA ALA A 310 5.33 13.90 -14.05
C ALA A 310 5.38 12.85 -12.92
N PRO A 311 4.29 12.11 -12.62
CA PRO A 311 4.20 11.17 -11.49
C PRO A 311 5.17 9.96 -11.52
N SER A 312 5.92 9.80 -12.62
CA SER A 312 6.94 8.76 -12.81
C SER A 312 8.34 9.35 -13.08
N ALA A 313 8.58 10.65 -12.79
CA ALA A 313 9.89 11.28 -12.96
C ALA A 313 10.97 10.68 -12.04
N ASP A 314 10.55 10.21 -10.87
CA ASP A 314 11.35 9.51 -9.88
C ASP A 314 11.65 8.04 -10.21
N ALA A 315 11.05 7.50 -11.28
CA ALA A 315 11.35 6.16 -11.76
C ALA A 315 12.75 6.13 -12.43
N LEU A 316 13.59 5.18 -12.03
CA LEU A 316 14.92 4.99 -12.58
C LEU A 316 14.85 4.74 -14.11
N PRO A 317 15.50 5.57 -14.97
CA PRO A 317 15.58 5.31 -16.40
C PRO A 317 16.51 4.13 -16.72
N ALA A 318 16.45 3.60 -17.94
CA ALA A 318 17.48 2.67 -18.41
C ALA A 318 18.84 3.38 -18.47
N GLY A 319 19.91 2.67 -18.13
CA GLY A 319 21.24 3.22 -17.88
C GLY A 319 21.41 3.94 -16.53
N ALA A 320 20.38 4.03 -15.68
CA ALA A 320 20.51 4.62 -14.36
C ALA A 320 21.37 3.74 -13.44
N VAL A 321 22.31 4.36 -12.73
CA VAL A 321 23.13 3.71 -11.70
C VAL A 321 22.93 4.41 -10.36
N VAL A 322 22.44 3.67 -9.37
CA VAL A 322 22.37 4.10 -7.97
C VAL A 322 23.59 3.54 -7.25
N LEU A 323 24.56 4.42 -6.96
CA LEU A 323 25.75 4.09 -6.18
C LEU A 323 25.50 4.41 -4.71
N ASP A 324 25.66 3.43 -3.83
CA ASP A 324 25.81 3.66 -2.39
C ASP A 324 27.09 2.99 -1.87
N PRO A 325 28.26 3.63 -2.06
CA PRO A 325 29.53 3.07 -1.62
C PRO A 325 29.66 3.00 -0.09
N GLY A 326 28.92 3.84 0.66
CA GLY A 326 28.88 3.79 2.12
C GLY A 326 28.14 2.57 2.65
N ARG A 327 27.18 2.05 1.88
CA ARG A 327 26.42 0.82 2.17
C ARG A 327 26.85 -0.39 1.33
N GLY A 328 27.91 -0.22 0.53
CA GLY A 328 28.54 -1.29 -0.24
C GLY A 328 27.74 -1.81 -1.43
N ILE A 329 26.79 -1.05 -2.00
CA ILE A 329 25.97 -1.50 -3.13
C ILE A 329 26.06 -0.60 -4.37
N SER A 330 25.80 -1.21 -5.53
CA SER A 330 25.47 -0.51 -6.77
C SER A 330 24.30 -1.23 -7.46
N LEU A 331 23.28 -0.46 -7.85
CA LEU A 331 22.11 -0.93 -8.59
C LEU A 331 22.10 -0.26 -9.97
N GLN A 332 21.99 -1.05 -11.04
CA GLN A 332 21.95 -0.54 -12.41
C GLN A 332 20.71 -1.08 -13.12
N VAL A 333 19.89 -0.18 -13.66
CA VAL A 333 18.78 -0.56 -14.56
C VAL A 333 19.35 -0.63 -15.97
N GLU A 334 19.61 -1.83 -16.47
CA GLU A 334 20.25 -2.04 -17.79
C GLU A 334 19.29 -1.67 -18.93
N GLU A 335 18.10 -2.27 -18.90
CA GLU A 335 17.04 -2.15 -19.89
C GLU A 335 15.68 -2.18 -19.18
N ARG A 336 14.68 -1.49 -19.73
CA ARG A 336 13.28 -1.64 -19.33
C ARG A 336 12.31 -1.32 -20.45
N ASP A 337 11.20 -2.05 -20.47
CA ASP A 337 10.00 -1.76 -21.25
C ASP A 337 8.79 -1.55 -20.31
N ALA A 338 7.57 -1.61 -20.84
CA ALA A 338 6.33 -1.43 -20.06
C ALA A 338 5.95 -2.65 -19.18
N THR A 339 6.63 -3.78 -19.37
CA THR A 339 6.32 -5.11 -18.80
C THR A 339 7.51 -5.78 -18.14
N THR A 340 8.75 -5.53 -18.62
CA THR A 340 9.98 -6.10 -18.07
C THR A 340 11.06 -5.06 -17.76
N ALA A 341 11.96 -5.37 -16.83
CA ALA A 341 13.17 -4.61 -16.55
C ALA A 341 14.30 -5.55 -16.12
N THR A 342 15.50 -5.30 -16.65
CA THR A 342 16.72 -6.01 -16.25
C THR A 342 17.52 -5.12 -15.30
N VAL A 343 17.81 -5.63 -14.11
CA VAL A 343 18.49 -4.90 -13.04
C VAL A 343 19.72 -5.68 -12.60
N THR A 344 20.89 -5.05 -12.70
CA THR A 344 22.14 -5.58 -12.18
C THR A 344 22.38 -5.08 -10.77
N VAL A 345 22.64 -5.99 -9.84
CA VAL A 345 23.01 -5.70 -8.46
C VAL A 345 24.47 -6.07 -8.25
N ARG A 346 25.24 -5.17 -7.62
CA ARG A 346 26.66 -5.35 -7.32
C ARG A 346 26.93 -5.02 -5.85
N PHE A 347 27.90 -5.71 -5.28
CA PHE A 347 28.40 -5.46 -3.92
C PHE A 347 29.87 -5.07 -3.96
N ALA A 348 30.26 -4.08 -3.14
CA ALA A 348 31.63 -3.62 -3.03
C ALA A 348 32.57 -4.76 -2.64
N GLY A 349 33.69 -4.90 -3.37
CA GLY A 349 34.68 -5.96 -3.14
C GLY A 349 34.31 -7.35 -3.66
N LYS A 350 33.13 -7.54 -4.25
CA LYS A 350 32.76 -8.79 -4.94
C LYS A 350 33.03 -8.71 -6.46
N PRO A 351 33.24 -9.83 -7.17
CA PRO A 351 33.42 -9.84 -8.62
C PRO A 351 32.20 -9.29 -9.39
N GLU A 352 32.41 -8.83 -10.62
CA GLU A 352 31.31 -8.48 -11.53
C GLU A 352 30.41 -9.69 -11.83
N PRO A 353 29.08 -9.51 -11.96
CA PRO A 353 28.16 -10.57 -12.36
C PRO A 353 28.54 -11.17 -13.71
N THR A 354 28.67 -12.50 -13.77
CA THR A 354 29.11 -13.21 -14.98
C THR A 354 27.97 -13.72 -15.87
N GLY A 355 26.71 -13.44 -15.54
CA GLY A 355 25.54 -13.83 -16.33
C GLY A 355 24.19 -13.38 -15.77
N ARG A 356 23.12 -13.67 -16.51
CA ARG A 356 21.72 -13.44 -16.12
C ARG A 356 21.25 -14.60 -15.24
N GLU A 357 20.88 -14.32 -13.99
CA GLU A 357 20.27 -15.34 -13.15
C GLU A 357 18.82 -15.57 -13.59
N ALA A 358 18.50 -16.83 -13.89
CA ALA A 358 17.13 -17.24 -14.15
C ALA A 358 16.36 -17.32 -12.82
N ALA A 359 15.11 -16.86 -12.83
CA ALA A 359 14.24 -16.92 -11.65
C ALA A 359 13.90 -18.37 -11.28
N GLY A 360 14.61 -18.93 -10.29
CA GLY A 360 14.31 -20.26 -9.75
C GLY A 360 15.44 -20.85 -8.92
N GLY A 361 15.38 -20.67 -7.59
CA GLY A 361 16.40 -21.21 -6.69
C GLY A 361 16.29 -20.70 -5.26
N GLY A 362 15.16 -20.93 -4.59
CA GLY A 362 15.04 -20.63 -3.16
C GLY A 362 16.05 -21.46 -2.36
N HIS A 363 17.10 -20.83 -1.86
CA HIS A 363 18.02 -21.46 -0.92
C HIS A 363 17.28 -21.73 0.40
N ALA A 364 16.94 -23.00 0.64
CA ALA A 364 16.52 -23.45 1.96
C ALA A 364 17.67 -23.25 2.95
N PRO A 365 17.43 -22.86 4.22
CA PRO A 365 18.48 -22.78 5.22
C PRO A 365 19.05 -24.19 5.48
N GLY A 366 20.28 -24.43 5.04
CA GLY A 366 20.97 -25.69 5.27
C GLY A 366 21.18 -25.91 6.77
N THR A 367 20.59 -26.98 7.32
CA THR A 367 20.85 -27.43 8.69
C THR A 367 22.32 -27.79 8.86
N ALA A 368 23.06 -26.95 9.60
CA ALA A 368 24.42 -27.26 10.01
C ALA A 368 24.43 -28.30 11.13
N ALA A 369 24.77 -29.56 10.80
CA ALA A 369 25.16 -30.55 11.79
C ALA A 369 26.59 -30.24 12.30
N PRO A 370 26.91 -30.46 13.58
CA PRO A 370 28.14 -29.94 14.18
C PRO A 370 29.37 -30.79 13.81
N SER A 371 30.47 -30.13 13.42
CA SER A 371 31.77 -30.77 13.29
C SER A 371 32.51 -30.78 14.63
N THR A 372 32.69 -31.97 15.19
CA THR A 372 33.51 -32.18 16.39
C THR A 372 35.00 -32.17 16.07
N LYS A 373 35.78 -31.30 16.71
CA LYS A 373 37.17 -31.62 17.13
C LYS A 373 37.65 -30.72 18.26
N ALA A 374 38.33 -31.31 19.23
CA ALA A 374 38.76 -30.66 20.47
C ALA A 374 40.28 -30.74 20.66
N ALA A 375 40.85 -29.69 21.26
CA ALA A 375 42.05 -29.62 22.13
C ALA A 375 42.21 -28.13 22.52
N ALA A 376 42.06 -27.69 23.78
CA ALA A 376 43.05 -27.76 24.88
C ALA A 376 44.39 -27.11 24.46
N THR A 377 44.93 -26.06 25.09
CA THR A 377 45.01 -25.61 26.51
C THR A 377 44.90 -24.07 26.61
N GLY A 378 44.70 -23.33 27.71
CA GLY A 378 44.84 -23.54 29.16
C GLY A 378 45.58 -22.32 29.77
N GLY A 379 44.97 -21.57 30.71
CA GLY A 379 45.63 -20.44 31.40
C GLY A 379 44.73 -19.26 31.83
N GLU A 380 44.31 -19.25 33.10
CA GLU A 380 44.04 -18.03 33.92
C GLU A 380 45.34 -17.71 34.72
N PRO A 381 45.53 -16.55 35.40
CA PRO A 381 44.57 -15.71 36.18
C PRO A 381 44.69 -14.19 35.82
N THR A 382 44.15 -13.15 36.47
CA THR A 382 43.89 -12.79 37.90
C THR A 382 42.84 -11.66 38.02
N ALA A 383 42.31 -11.40 39.23
CA ALA A 383 41.21 -10.44 39.48
C ALA A 383 41.57 -9.12 40.21
N GLY A 384 40.81 -8.06 39.90
CA GLY A 384 40.47 -6.91 40.79
C GLY A 384 41.40 -5.66 40.79
N PRO A 385 40.97 -4.49 41.34
CA PRO A 385 39.66 -4.18 41.95
C PRO A 385 38.97 -2.85 41.53
N GLN A 386 37.66 -2.78 41.83
CA GLN A 386 36.77 -1.65 42.18
C GLN A 386 37.12 -0.17 41.85
N ALA A 387 36.10 0.56 41.36
CA ALA A 387 35.59 1.80 42.00
C ALA A 387 34.13 2.08 41.58
N ALA A 388 33.32 2.66 42.46
CA ALA A 388 31.91 3.00 42.21
C ALA A 388 31.57 4.41 42.70
N SER A 389 30.65 5.11 42.01
CA SER A 389 29.92 6.25 42.58
C SER A 389 28.69 6.65 41.74
N ALA A 390 27.50 6.53 42.33
CA ALA A 390 26.33 7.35 42.01
C ALA A 390 26.06 8.29 43.22
N PRO A 391 25.33 9.40 43.07
CA PRO A 391 23.87 9.39 43.26
C PRO A 391 23.13 10.19 42.14
N ALA A 392 21.91 9.87 41.70
CA ALA A 392 20.64 9.61 42.37
C ALA A 392 19.86 10.88 42.79
N ALA A 393 18.77 11.16 42.06
CA ALA A 393 17.60 11.93 42.51
C ALA A 393 16.35 11.47 41.74
N GLY A 394 15.34 11.00 42.47
CA GLY A 394 13.95 10.81 42.02
C GLY A 394 13.03 11.22 43.18
N PRO A 395 11.79 10.71 43.32
CA PRO A 395 10.95 9.97 42.37
C PRO A 395 9.59 10.66 42.12
N GLY A 396 8.73 10.10 41.26
CA GLY A 396 7.50 10.79 40.81
C GLY A 396 6.30 9.92 40.41
N VAL A 397 6.00 8.86 41.18
CA VAL A 397 4.71 8.12 41.28
C VAL A 397 4.14 7.44 40.01
N ALA A 398 3.78 6.16 40.14
CA ALA A 398 3.08 5.40 39.10
C ALA A 398 1.57 5.72 39.04
N GLY A 399 1.03 5.81 37.82
CA GLY A 399 -0.41 5.76 37.53
C GLY A 399 -0.75 4.46 36.79
N ALA A 400 -1.97 3.97 36.95
CA ALA A 400 -2.41 2.68 36.39
C ALA A 400 -2.41 2.67 34.86
N GLY A 401 -2.25 1.47 34.27
CA GLY A 401 -2.18 1.31 32.82
C GLY A 401 -3.48 1.68 32.11
N GLU A 402 -3.40 2.62 31.18
CA GLU A 402 -4.39 2.79 30.12
C GLU A 402 -4.18 1.72 29.04
N PRO A 403 -5.24 1.20 28.40
CA PRO A 403 -5.07 0.43 27.17
C PRO A 403 -4.45 1.34 26.11
N SER A 404 -3.39 0.87 25.46
CA SER A 404 -2.74 1.60 24.36
C SER A 404 -3.76 1.92 23.28
N GLN A 405 -4.12 3.21 23.16
CA GLN A 405 -5.05 3.67 22.13
C GLN A 405 -4.50 3.30 20.75
N PRO A 406 -5.32 2.77 19.83
CA PRO A 406 -4.85 2.44 18.49
C PRO A 406 -4.39 3.73 17.79
N LEU A 407 -3.27 3.64 17.08
CA LEU A 407 -2.74 4.77 16.31
C LEU A 407 -3.78 5.13 15.23
N LEU A 408 -4.25 6.38 15.23
CA LEU A 408 -5.18 6.91 14.23
C LEU A 408 -4.40 7.64 13.13
N ALA A 409 -4.91 7.56 11.91
CA ALA A 409 -4.44 8.34 10.77
C ALA A 409 -5.64 8.75 9.89
N ASP A 410 -5.59 9.97 9.37
CA ASP A 410 -6.68 10.63 8.66
C ASP A 410 -6.33 10.97 7.21
N SER A 411 -7.27 10.76 6.29
CA SER A 411 -7.14 11.27 4.93
C SER A 411 -7.71 12.69 4.83
N GLY A 412 -6.86 13.64 4.42
CA GLY A 412 -7.22 15.06 4.37
C GLY A 412 -8.43 15.35 3.48
N ALA A 413 -9.32 16.24 3.94
CA ALA A 413 -10.51 16.64 3.21
C ALA A 413 -10.17 17.44 1.93
N GLY A 414 -10.05 16.73 0.80
CA GLY A 414 -9.97 17.33 -0.53
C GLY A 414 -11.36 17.43 -1.16
N ASP A 415 -11.83 18.66 -1.43
CA ASP A 415 -13.08 18.89 -2.16
C ASP A 415 -13.06 18.13 -3.50
N GLY A 416 -14.14 17.39 -3.81
CA GLY A 416 -14.24 16.42 -4.91
C GLY A 416 -14.24 16.99 -6.34
N LYS A 417 -13.51 18.08 -6.61
CA LYS A 417 -13.34 18.72 -7.93
C LYS A 417 -11.91 19.18 -8.16
N GLY A 418 -11.05 18.21 -8.47
CA GLY A 418 -9.72 18.47 -9.03
C GLY A 418 -8.59 18.13 -8.06
N LEU A 419 -7.80 17.14 -8.46
CA LEU A 419 -6.47 16.88 -7.92
C LEU A 419 -5.57 18.10 -8.19
N LEU A 420 -5.50 19.07 -7.28
CA LEU A 420 -4.44 20.09 -7.17
C LEU A 420 -4.62 20.95 -5.89
N ALA A 421 -3.53 21.07 -5.12
CA ALA A 421 -3.30 21.95 -3.96
C ALA A 421 -3.49 21.37 -2.54
N ALA A 422 -2.56 20.51 -2.12
CA ALA A 422 -2.12 20.49 -0.72
C ALA A 422 -0.96 21.50 -0.56
N LEU A 423 -1.27 22.74 -0.18
CA LEU A 423 -0.27 23.73 0.24
C LEU A 423 -0.10 23.65 1.76
N GLY A 424 1.13 23.42 2.21
CA GLY A 424 1.46 23.28 3.63
C GLY A 424 1.26 24.59 4.41
N ALA A 425 0.86 24.46 5.67
CA ALA A 425 0.84 25.57 6.61
C ALA A 425 2.26 26.02 6.96
N GLY A 426 2.56 27.31 6.82
CA GLY A 426 3.84 27.87 7.23
C GLY A 426 4.11 29.28 6.73
N LEU A 427 3.60 30.31 7.43
CA LEU A 427 4.43 31.36 8.06
C LEU A 427 3.54 32.38 8.81
N LEU A 428 4.06 32.89 9.93
CA LEU A 428 3.48 33.99 10.69
C LEU A 428 4.06 35.34 10.23
N ALA A 429 3.18 36.35 10.18
CA ALA A 429 3.44 37.79 10.36
C ALA A 429 4.51 38.53 9.51
N VAL A 430 4.04 39.40 8.59
CA VAL A 430 4.33 40.86 8.60
C VAL A 430 3.05 41.59 8.15
N GLY A 431 2.75 42.77 8.71
CA GLY A 431 1.48 43.50 8.49
C GLY A 431 1.51 44.65 7.47
N GLY A 432 0.37 45.34 7.34
CA GLY A 432 0.09 46.41 6.37
C GLY A 432 -0.61 45.85 5.12
N GLY A 433 -1.89 46.06 4.83
CA GLY A 433 -2.80 47.15 5.23
C GLY A 433 -2.80 48.23 4.15
N VAL A 434 -3.75 48.18 3.20
CA VAL A 434 -4.27 49.35 2.44
C VAL A 434 -5.49 48.99 1.56
N LEU A 435 -6.55 49.80 1.73
CA LEU A 435 -7.68 50.16 0.86
C LEU A 435 -8.65 49.15 0.21
N PHE A 436 -9.93 49.52 0.36
CA PHE A 436 -11.16 48.89 -0.14
C PHE A 436 -11.76 49.72 -1.31
N ALA A 437 -12.79 49.17 -1.98
CA ALA A 437 -13.65 49.80 -3.02
C ALA A 437 -12.96 49.97 -4.41
N VAL A 438 -13.56 49.82 -5.60
CA VAL A 438 -14.86 50.20 -6.23
C VAL A 438 -15.02 49.32 -7.50
N ARG A 439 -16.17 48.84 -8.03
CA ARG A 439 -17.63 48.83 -7.74
C ARG A 439 -18.27 47.66 -8.55
N ARG A 440 -19.52 47.25 -8.25
CA ARG A 440 -20.43 46.57 -9.21
C ARG A 440 -21.12 47.59 -10.13
N ARG A 441 -21.45 47.22 -11.38
CA ARG A 441 -22.74 47.53 -12.03
C ARG A 441 -22.97 46.71 -13.33
N ARG A 442 -24.11 46.02 -13.39
CA ARG A 442 -24.80 45.59 -14.62
C ARG A 442 -26.01 46.52 -14.83
N ALA A 443 -26.38 46.73 -16.10
CA ALA A 443 -27.64 47.23 -16.66
C ALA A 443 -27.36 48.34 -17.69
N ALA A 444 -28.11 48.55 -18.77
CA ALA A 444 -28.95 47.73 -19.66
C ALA A 444 -29.72 48.74 -20.55
N ALA A 445 -29.95 48.35 -21.80
CA ALA A 445 -31.09 48.74 -22.66
C ALA A 445 -31.16 50.13 -23.36
N THR A 446 -31.63 50.00 -24.61
CA THR A 446 -32.43 50.92 -25.45
C THR A 446 -31.87 52.25 -25.96
N GLY A 447 -31.96 52.42 -27.30
CA GLY A 447 -32.58 53.63 -27.86
C GLY A 447 -31.94 54.27 -29.09
N ALA A 448 -32.07 53.66 -30.29
CA ALA A 448 -31.92 54.39 -31.56
C ALA A 448 -32.79 53.78 -32.67
N ALA A 449 -33.77 54.54 -33.15
CA ALA A 449 -34.38 54.36 -34.48
C ALA A 449 -33.39 54.87 -35.56
N GLY A 450 -33.48 54.53 -36.84
CA GLY A 450 -34.48 53.73 -37.56
C GLY A 450 -34.88 54.41 -38.87
N THR A 451 -34.49 53.85 -40.02
CA THR A 451 -34.95 54.25 -41.36
C THR A 451 -34.88 53.05 -42.32
N GLY A 452 -35.95 52.80 -43.07
CA GLY A 452 -36.03 51.70 -44.05
C GLY A 452 -37.47 51.46 -44.49
N ARG A 453 -37.88 52.08 -45.60
CA ARG A 453 -39.24 51.95 -46.19
C ARG A 453 -39.34 50.67 -47.04
N GLY A 454 -40.55 50.13 -47.13
CA GLY A 454 -40.94 49.03 -48.02
C GLY A 454 -42.30 48.49 -47.62
#